data_AF-A0A1K1P014-F1
#
_entry.id   AF-A0A1K1P014-F1
#
_cell.length_a   1.000
_cell.length_b   1.000
_cell.length_c   1.000
_cell.angle_alpha   90.00
_cell.angle_beta   90.00
_cell.angle_gamma   90.00
#
_symmetry.space_group_name_H-M   'P 1'
#
loop_
_entity.id
_entity.type
_entity.pdbx_description
1 polymer ?
#
loop_
_entity_poly.entity_id
_entity_poly.type
_entity_poly.pdbx_seq_one_letter_code
_entity_poly.pdbx_strand_id
1 'polypeptide(L)'
;MLFLSHSSWKRTWVGAAAILLASASIMSACSKQTPQQGETPPAASTGETGQQPQTPAPTTPGETGQQPQTPAPTTPGGQNGQPPAAGGTQSGTPAAPAEPVKLAALDISDMYKKTVLDLAKAQGLKTAYVPKLGAQDDRVSQIQGMGDSFTIQYLNMELSESAKEMKPAGKVDSEKPVQLKIGSGKWVTEGGKSTLYLKVGDAYLALRSLQKLTAADIEAIAETLAPLE
;
A
#
# COMPACT_ATOMS: atom_id res chain seq x y z
N MET A 1 33.95 2.75 -30.11
CA MET A 1 33.14 1.53 -30.32
C MET A 1 33.70 0.44 -29.42
N LEU A 2 32.94 -0.02 -28.42
CA LEU A 2 33.09 -1.34 -27.79
C LEU A 2 31.87 -1.61 -26.87
N PHE A 3 31.53 -2.88 -26.73
CA PHE A 3 30.15 -3.40 -26.74
C PHE A 3 29.42 -3.35 -25.39
N LEU A 4 28.09 -3.15 -25.46
CA LEU A 4 27.12 -3.45 -24.40
C LEU A 4 27.03 -4.98 -24.21
N SER A 5 27.12 -5.44 -22.96
CA SER A 5 26.83 -6.83 -22.57
C SER A 5 25.46 -6.89 -21.90
N HIS A 6 24.52 -7.60 -22.53
CA HIS A 6 23.20 -7.91 -21.99
C HIS A 6 23.27 -9.09 -21.01
N SER A 7 22.89 -8.86 -19.76
CA SER A 7 22.58 -9.94 -18.82
C SER A 7 21.12 -10.40 -18.98
N SER A 8 20.95 -11.62 -19.50
CA SER A 8 19.66 -12.29 -19.63
C SER A 8 19.24 -12.97 -18.32
N TRP A 9 18.16 -12.51 -17.68
CA TRP A 9 17.58 -13.18 -16.51
C TRP A 9 16.53 -14.20 -16.95
N LYS A 10 16.82 -15.49 -16.77
CA LYS A 10 15.85 -16.57 -17.00
C LYS A 10 14.88 -16.64 -15.82
N ARG A 11 13.58 -16.57 -16.12
CA ARG A 11 12.49 -16.80 -15.16
C ARG A 11 12.36 -18.29 -14.88
N THR A 12 12.47 -18.69 -13.62
CA THR A 12 12.02 -20.00 -13.15
C THR A 12 10.83 -19.77 -12.24
N TRP A 13 9.66 -20.21 -12.69
CA TRP A 13 8.44 -20.29 -11.88
C TRP A 13 8.49 -21.60 -11.09
N VAL A 14 8.34 -21.52 -9.76
CA VAL A 14 8.00 -22.69 -8.93
C VAL A 14 6.79 -22.29 -8.10
N GLY A 15 5.75 -23.12 -8.21
CA GLY A 15 4.37 -22.83 -7.81
C GLY A 15 4.17 -22.73 -6.31
N ALA A 16 3.15 -21.93 -5.95
CA ALA A 16 2.58 -21.84 -4.62
C ALA A 16 1.69 -23.07 -4.34
N ALA A 17 1.93 -23.75 -3.23
CA ALA A 17 0.98 -24.66 -2.62
C ALA A 17 0.35 -23.98 -1.39
N ALA A 18 -0.98 -24.02 -1.36
CA ALA A 18 -1.85 -23.36 -0.40
C ALA A 18 -1.65 -23.85 1.04
N ILE A 19 -1.68 -22.92 2.01
CA ILE A 19 -1.78 -23.23 3.44
C ILE A 19 -3.19 -22.89 3.92
N LEU A 20 -3.78 -23.87 4.59
CA LEU A 20 -5.12 -23.95 5.17
C LEU A 20 -5.43 -22.80 6.13
N LEU A 21 -6.56 -22.14 5.91
CA LEU A 21 -7.26 -21.31 6.90
C LEU A 21 -8.15 -22.22 7.76
N ALA A 22 -7.83 -22.34 9.04
CA ALA A 22 -8.75 -22.83 10.06
C ALA A 22 -9.18 -21.65 10.93
N SER A 23 -10.41 -21.19 10.71
CA SER A 23 -11.08 -20.15 11.48
C SER A 23 -11.59 -20.74 12.80
N ALA A 24 -11.03 -20.34 13.93
CA ALA A 24 -11.57 -20.63 15.25
C ALA A 24 -12.39 -19.42 15.73
N SER A 25 -13.71 -19.54 15.70
CA SER A 25 -14.64 -18.59 16.34
C SER A 25 -14.70 -18.89 17.84
N ILE A 26 -14.21 -17.96 18.66
CA ILE A 26 -14.38 -18.00 20.12
C ILE A 26 -15.74 -17.38 20.44
N MET A 27 -16.75 -18.20 20.72
CA MET A 27 -17.99 -17.70 21.31
C MET A 27 -17.77 -17.45 22.81
N SER A 28 -18.05 -16.21 23.24
CA SER A 28 -18.19 -15.84 24.64
C SER A 28 -19.39 -16.55 25.27
N ALA A 29 -19.13 -17.35 26.30
CA ALA A 29 -20.15 -17.80 27.24
C ALA A 29 -19.73 -17.38 28.65
N CYS A 30 -20.52 -16.49 29.25
CA CYS A 30 -20.39 -16.06 30.63
C CYS A 30 -20.42 -17.25 31.59
N SER A 31 -19.42 -17.31 32.46
CA SER A 31 -19.30 -18.26 33.56
C SER A 31 -20.37 -17.98 34.61
N LYS A 32 -21.25 -18.96 34.86
CA LYS A 32 -22.01 -19.10 36.10
C LYS A 32 -21.55 -20.39 36.76
N GLN A 33 -20.69 -20.24 37.76
CA GLN A 33 -19.95 -21.33 38.41
C GLN A 33 -20.70 -21.70 39.70
N THR A 34 -21.26 -22.91 39.74
CA THR A 34 -21.79 -23.56 40.94
C THR A 34 -21.03 -24.89 41.11
N PRO A 35 -20.49 -25.23 42.31
CA PRO A 35 -19.61 -26.38 42.47
C PRO A 35 -20.35 -27.60 43.04
N GLN A 36 -20.16 -28.80 42.46
CA GLN A 36 -20.23 -30.13 43.10
C GLN A 36 -19.39 -31.11 42.24
N GLN A 37 -18.28 -31.67 42.74
CA GLN A 37 -18.13 -32.93 43.51
C GLN A 37 -18.70 -34.18 42.82
N GLY A 38 -17.84 -35.19 42.60
CA GLY A 38 -18.26 -36.60 42.46
C GLY A 38 -17.67 -37.36 41.26
N GLU A 39 -16.66 -38.17 41.54
CA GLU A 39 -16.44 -39.57 41.11
C GLU A 39 -16.39 -40.02 39.62
N THR A 40 -15.32 -40.80 39.36
CA THR A 40 -15.12 -41.94 38.42
C THR A 40 -15.40 -41.83 36.90
N PRO A 41 -14.45 -42.29 36.04
CA PRO A 41 -14.78 -42.71 34.68
C PRO A 41 -15.01 -44.23 34.63
N PRO A 42 -15.93 -44.70 33.78
CA PRO A 42 -15.49 -45.73 32.84
C PRO A 42 -16.09 -45.62 31.42
N ALA A 43 -15.26 -46.09 30.49
CA ALA A 43 -15.54 -46.89 29.30
C ALA A 43 -16.77 -46.64 28.40
N ALA A 44 -16.45 -46.47 27.11
CA ALA A 44 -17.04 -47.10 25.92
C ALA A 44 -18.57 -47.14 25.73
N SER A 45 -19.05 -46.69 24.56
CA SER A 45 -19.78 -47.53 23.57
C SER A 45 -20.49 -46.66 22.51
N THR A 46 -20.24 -46.97 21.24
CA THR A 46 -21.17 -47.25 20.12
C THR A 46 -22.42 -46.39 19.84
N GLY A 47 -22.60 -46.03 18.55
CA GLY A 47 -23.86 -45.66 17.89
C GLY A 47 -23.61 -44.60 16.79
N GLU A 48 -23.69 -44.90 15.49
CA GLU A 48 -24.90 -44.79 14.61
C GLU A 48 -25.72 -43.52 14.90
N THR A 49 -26.16 -42.67 13.96
CA THR A 49 -26.50 -42.79 12.53
C THR A 49 -26.72 -41.37 11.99
N GLY A 50 -26.63 -41.17 10.67
CA GLY A 50 -27.64 -40.35 9.97
C GLY A 50 -27.26 -38.98 9.41
N GLN A 51 -27.46 -38.88 8.09
CA GLN A 51 -27.98 -37.74 7.33
C GLN A 51 -26.99 -36.74 6.72
N GLN A 52 -26.63 -37.04 5.46
CA GLN A 52 -26.27 -36.10 4.40
C GLN A 52 -27.43 -35.14 4.08
N PRO A 53 -27.14 -33.84 3.93
CA PRO A 53 -27.89 -32.97 3.02
C PRO A 53 -27.09 -32.63 1.76
N GLN A 54 -27.87 -32.41 0.70
CA GLN A 54 -27.50 -32.33 -0.70
C GLN A 54 -26.92 -30.96 -1.09
N THR A 55 -25.96 -30.97 -2.01
CA THR A 55 -25.50 -29.80 -2.78
C THR A 55 -26.43 -29.51 -3.96
N PRO A 56 -26.87 -28.26 -4.19
CA PRO A 56 -27.40 -27.84 -5.48
C PRO A 56 -26.27 -27.54 -6.48
N ALA A 57 -26.50 -27.97 -7.72
CA ALA A 57 -25.62 -27.80 -8.88
C ALA A 57 -25.55 -26.33 -9.39
N PRO A 58 -24.46 -25.94 -10.08
CA PRO A 58 -24.43 -24.71 -10.87
C PRO A 58 -25.00 -24.93 -12.28
N THR A 59 -25.85 -24.00 -12.73
CA THR A 59 -26.39 -23.90 -14.08
C THR A 59 -25.43 -23.19 -15.02
N THR A 60 -25.13 -23.83 -16.15
CA THR A 60 -24.59 -23.21 -17.38
C THR A 60 -25.76 -22.73 -18.25
N PRO A 61 -25.58 -21.67 -19.05
CA PRO A 61 -25.75 -21.86 -20.50
C PRO A 61 -24.66 -21.19 -21.35
N GLY A 62 -24.26 -21.87 -22.43
CA GLY A 62 -23.28 -21.41 -23.42
C GLY A 62 -23.90 -20.84 -24.70
N GLU A 63 -23.00 -20.24 -25.50
CA GLU A 63 -22.88 -20.12 -26.98
C GLU A 63 -24.14 -19.89 -27.83
N THR A 64 -24.18 -19.07 -28.89
CA THR A 64 -23.22 -18.83 -29.99
C THR A 64 -23.80 -17.71 -30.88
N GLY A 65 -23.00 -16.94 -31.63
CA GLY A 65 -23.55 -16.05 -32.66
C GLY A 65 -22.60 -15.09 -33.38
N GLN A 66 -21.74 -15.64 -34.26
CA GLN A 66 -21.38 -15.16 -35.60
C GLN A 66 -20.93 -13.68 -35.85
N GLN A 67 -19.64 -13.53 -36.17
CA GLN A 67 -19.07 -12.61 -37.19
C GLN A 67 -19.60 -13.00 -38.61
N PRO A 68 -19.48 -12.22 -39.73
CA PRO A 68 -18.34 -11.35 -40.06
C PRO A 68 -18.59 -10.09 -40.98
N GLN A 69 -17.49 -9.36 -41.22
CA GLN A 69 -17.10 -8.56 -42.41
C GLN A 69 -17.27 -7.02 -42.47
N THR A 70 -16.12 -6.40 -42.77
CA THR A 70 -15.81 -5.06 -43.27
C THR A 70 -16.40 -4.77 -44.66
N PRO A 71 -16.53 -3.49 -45.06
CA PRO A 71 -15.50 -2.91 -45.94
C PRO A 71 -15.17 -1.42 -45.66
N ALA A 72 -13.91 -1.05 -45.89
CA ALA A 72 -13.49 0.29 -46.32
C ALA A 72 -13.32 0.28 -47.86
N PRO A 73 -12.93 1.36 -48.57
CA PRO A 73 -13.04 2.81 -48.35
C PRO A 73 -13.78 3.52 -49.53
N THR A 74 -14.12 4.81 -49.42
CA THR A 74 -14.27 5.67 -50.61
C THR A 74 -13.95 7.13 -50.27
N THR A 75 -12.95 7.67 -50.97
CA THR A 75 -12.66 9.10 -51.09
C THR A 75 -13.33 9.61 -52.37
N PRO A 76 -13.87 10.84 -52.36
CA PRO A 76 -13.58 11.76 -53.47
C PRO A 76 -13.08 13.12 -52.94
N GLY A 77 -12.05 13.66 -53.58
CA GLY A 77 -11.43 14.94 -53.23
C GLY A 77 -12.18 16.17 -53.73
N GLY A 78 -11.69 17.35 -53.32
CA GLY A 78 -11.98 18.61 -54.01
C GLY A 78 -12.12 19.86 -53.13
N GLN A 79 -10.99 20.54 -52.91
CA GLN A 79 -10.78 22.00 -52.92
C GLN A 79 -11.53 22.99 -51.99
N ASN A 80 -10.66 23.84 -51.40
CA ASN A 80 -10.77 25.28 -51.19
C ASN A 80 -11.70 25.86 -50.09
N GLY A 81 -11.04 26.27 -49.00
CA GLY A 81 -11.01 27.68 -48.61
C GLY A 81 -12.13 28.19 -47.72
N GLN A 82 -12.00 28.03 -46.40
CA GLN A 82 -12.54 29.01 -45.45
C GLN A 82 -11.80 28.94 -44.10
N PRO A 83 -11.42 30.08 -43.49
CA PRO A 83 -10.59 30.13 -42.29
C PRO A 83 -11.33 29.60 -41.05
N PRO A 84 -10.64 28.98 -40.08
CA PRO A 84 -11.27 28.50 -38.86
C PRO A 84 -11.72 29.68 -38.00
N ALA A 85 -13.02 29.71 -37.70
CA ALA A 85 -13.60 30.58 -36.69
C ALA A 85 -13.00 30.23 -35.33
N ALA A 86 -12.42 31.26 -34.70
CA ALA A 86 -11.99 31.24 -33.32
C ALA A 86 -13.18 30.95 -32.40
N GLY A 87 -13.07 29.90 -31.60
CA GLY A 87 -14.08 29.53 -30.62
C GLY A 87 -13.47 28.67 -29.53
N GLY A 88 -13.19 29.29 -28.38
CA GLY A 88 -12.98 28.60 -27.12
C GLY A 88 -11.54 28.24 -26.76
N THR A 89 -10.61 29.19 -26.78
CA THR A 89 -9.45 29.10 -25.88
C THR A 89 -9.98 29.12 -24.45
N GLN A 90 -10.09 27.94 -23.83
CA GLN A 90 -10.08 27.81 -22.38
C GLN A 90 -8.83 28.53 -21.90
N SER A 91 -9.02 29.76 -21.45
CA SER A 91 -8.05 30.46 -20.62
C SER A 91 -8.05 29.73 -19.29
N GLY A 92 -7.33 28.61 -19.23
CA GLY A 92 -6.89 28.04 -17.97
C GLY A 92 -5.98 29.08 -17.35
N THR A 93 -6.51 29.86 -16.42
CA THR A 93 -5.71 30.63 -15.48
C THR A 93 -4.63 29.70 -14.96
N PRO A 94 -3.34 30.00 -15.15
CA PRO A 94 -2.28 29.24 -14.52
C PRO A 94 -2.60 29.19 -13.03
N ALA A 95 -2.79 27.98 -12.49
CA ALA A 95 -2.98 27.81 -11.06
C ALA A 95 -1.81 28.52 -10.37
N ALA A 96 -2.13 29.50 -9.54
CA ALA A 96 -1.13 30.20 -8.74
C ALA A 96 -0.28 29.14 -8.03
N PRO A 97 1.06 29.31 -7.98
CA PRO A 97 1.93 28.40 -7.24
C PRO A 97 1.35 28.22 -5.84
N ALA A 98 1.07 26.96 -5.46
CA ALA A 98 0.62 26.66 -4.12
C ALA A 98 1.63 27.26 -3.13
N GLU A 99 1.14 28.03 -2.16
CA GLU A 99 2.02 28.61 -1.15
C GLU A 99 2.75 27.47 -0.41
N PRO A 100 4.04 27.67 -0.04
CA PRO A 100 4.80 26.66 0.68
C PRO A 100 4.10 26.24 1.97
N VAL A 101 4.01 24.94 2.23
CA VAL A 101 3.40 24.45 3.46
C VAL A 101 4.29 24.79 4.65
N LYS A 102 3.73 25.44 5.67
CA LYS A 102 4.47 25.74 6.89
C LYS A 102 4.66 24.47 7.71
N LEU A 103 5.92 24.12 7.97
CA LEU A 103 6.26 22.99 8.83
C LEU A 103 6.27 23.41 10.31
N ALA A 104 5.82 22.50 11.18
CA ALA A 104 5.80 22.67 12.63
C ALA A 104 6.27 21.39 13.33
N ALA A 105 6.65 21.51 14.61
CA ALA A 105 7.05 20.36 15.41
C ALA A 105 5.88 19.38 15.58
N LEU A 106 6.15 18.10 15.36
CA LEU A 106 5.20 17.02 15.63
C LEU A 106 5.27 16.61 17.09
N ASP A 107 4.11 16.63 17.75
CA ASP A 107 3.96 16.03 19.07
C ASP A 107 3.52 14.57 18.92
N ILE A 108 4.37 13.66 19.40
CA ILE A 108 4.09 12.22 19.41
C ILE A 108 3.91 11.80 20.86
N SER A 109 2.68 11.46 21.24
CA SER A 109 2.37 11.02 22.60
C SER A 109 3.15 9.75 22.97
N ASP A 110 3.45 9.57 24.25
CA ASP A 110 4.20 8.38 24.74
C ASP A 110 3.48 7.06 24.42
N MET A 111 2.15 7.07 24.37
CA MET A 111 1.36 5.94 23.90
C MET A 111 1.74 5.56 22.46
N TYR A 112 1.78 6.53 21.54
CA TYR A 112 2.18 6.27 20.16
C TYR A 112 3.63 5.84 20.05
N LYS A 113 4.55 6.48 20.80
CA LYS A 113 5.95 6.07 20.82
C LYS A 113 6.08 4.59 21.18
N LYS A 114 5.40 4.16 22.25
CA LYS A 114 5.40 2.77 22.69
C LYS A 114 4.86 1.84 21.59
N THR A 115 3.74 2.19 20.94
CA THR A 115 3.18 1.38 19.86
C THR A 115 4.14 1.25 18.68
N VAL A 116 4.81 2.33 18.27
CA VAL A 116 5.83 2.29 17.21
C VAL A 116 6.99 1.37 17.59
N LEU A 117 7.53 1.51 18.80
CA LEU A 117 8.65 0.68 19.27
C LEU A 117 8.29 -0.81 19.35
N ASP A 118 7.09 -1.13 19.86
CA ASP A 118 6.59 -2.50 19.93
C ASP A 118 6.46 -3.12 18.52
N LEU A 119 5.90 -2.36 17.57
CA LEU A 119 5.77 -2.80 16.18
C LEU A 119 7.13 -2.94 15.50
N ALA A 120 8.04 -1.97 15.68
CA ALA A 120 9.38 -2.05 15.12
C ALA A 120 10.11 -3.31 15.60
N LYS A 121 10.04 -3.60 16.90
CA LYS A 121 10.61 -4.83 17.46
C LYS A 121 9.96 -6.09 16.88
N ALA A 122 8.63 -6.12 16.77
CA ALA A 122 7.91 -7.25 16.18
C ALA A 122 8.27 -7.48 14.70
N GLN A 123 8.58 -6.41 13.97
CA GLN A 123 8.97 -6.44 12.56
C GLN A 123 10.49 -6.60 12.34
N GLY A 124 11.27 -6.78 13.40
CA GLY A 124 12.71 -6.97 13.31
C GLY A 124 13.50 -5.70 12.97
N LEU A 125 12.91 -4.52 13.10
CA LEU A 125 13.60 -3.24 12.99
C LEU A 125 14.41 -2.97 14.26
N LYS A 126 15.70 -2.65 14.09
CA LYS A 126 16.57 -2.22 15.21
C LYS A 126 16.28 -0.79 15.66
N THR A 127 15.81 0.05 14.74
CA THR A 127 15.57 1.47 14.95
C THR A 127 14.32 1.85 14.17
N ALA A 128 13.35 2.45 14.85
CA ALA A 128 12.23 3.13 14.21
C ALA A 128 12.56 4.60 14.04
N TYR A 129 12.10 5.22 12.96
CA TYR A 129 12.34 6.62 12.66
C TYR A 129 11.03 7.38 12.64
N VAL A 130 10.97 8.52 13.33
CA VAL A 130 9.81 9.40 13.29
C VAL A 130 10.21 10.81 12.86
N PRO A 131 9.38 11.51 12.07
CA PRO A 131 9.64 12.88 11.68
C PRO A 131 9.49 13.80 12.88
N LYS A 132 10.43 14.73 13.05
CA LYS A 132 10.35 15.79 14.07
C LYS A 132 9.47 16.95 13.62
N LEU A 133 9.36 17.17 12.31
CA LEU A 133 8.50 18.20 11.73
C LEU A 133 7.44 17.58 10.81
N GLY A 134 6.27 18.20 10.75
CA GLY A 134 5.17 17.87 9.84
C GLY A 134 4.43 19.14 9.41
N ALA A 135 3.31 19.00 8.72
CA ALA A 135 2.44 20.16 8.47
C ALA A 135 1.94 20.76 9.80
N GLN A 136 1.54 22.04 9.78
CA GLN A 136 1.20 22.79 11.00
C GLN A 136 0.16 22.12 11.93
N ASP A 137 -0.80 21.38 11.37
CA ASP A 137 -1.88 20.71 12.09
C ASP A 137 -1.70 19.18 12.18
N ASP A 138 -0.55 18.70 11.72
CA ASP A 138 -0.29 17.29 11.54
C ASP A 138 -0.11 16.58 12.89
N ARG A 139 -0.64 15.36 12.96
CA ARG A 139 -0.66 14.53 14.17
C ARG A 139 -0.89 13.08 13.78
N VAL A 140 -0.42 12.16 14.62
CA VAL A 140 -0.67 10.73 14.42
C VAL A 140 -2.17 10.48 14.46
N SER A 141 -2.71 9.94 13.37
CA SER A 141 -4.11 9.53 13.25
C SER A 141 -4.26 8.04 13.52
N GLN A 142 -3.32 7.22 13.03
CA GLN A 142 -3.40 5.77 13.12
C GLN A 142 -2.00 5.15 13.03
N ILE A 143 -1.83 4.01 13.71
CA ILE A 143 -0.64 3.16 13.57
C ILE A 143 -1.13 1.74 13.30
N GLN A 144 -0.56 1.08 12.30
CA GLN A 144 -0.94 -0.28 11.92
C GLN A 144 0.26 -1.10 11.47
N GLY A 145 0.32 -2.36 11.90
CA GLY A 145 1.27 -3.34 11.37
C GLY A 145 0.66 -4.08 10.18
N MET A 146 1.44 -4.29 9.12
CA MET A 146 1.03 -5.08 7.95
C MET A 146 2.21 -5.87 7.38
N GLY A 147 2.12 -7.20 7.43
CA GLY A 147 3.18 -8.09 6.96
C GLY A 147 4.49 -7.84 7.72
N ASP A 148 5.58 -7.64 6.97
CA ASP A 148 6.93 -7.33 7.46
C ASP A 148 7.18 -5.82 7.67
N SER A 149 6.13 -5.02 7.79
CA SER A 149 6.20 -3.56 7.87
C SER A 149 5.16 -2.99 8.83
N PHE A 150 5.31 -1.74 9.21
CA PHE A 150 4.24 -0.98 9.85
C PHE A 150 4.13 0.41 9.23
N THR A 151 2.96 1.03 9.42
CA THR A 151 2.64 2.34 8.90
C THR A 151 2.17 3.24 10.05
N ILE A 152 2.75 4.43 10.11
CA ILE A 152 2.28 5.56 10.90
C ILE A 152 1.58 6.51 9.95
N GLN A 153 0.27 6.63 10.10
CA GLN A 153 -0.53 7.60 9.36
C GLN A 153 -0.66 8.87 10.18
N TYR A 154 -0.21 9.98 9.60
CA TYR A 154 -0.50 11.33 10.06
C TYR A 154 -1.70 11.89 9.28
N LEU A 155 -2.13 13.12 9.57
CA LEU A 155 -3.24 13.72 8.82
C LEU A 155 -2.86 14.04 7.38
N ASN A 156 -1.64 14.56 7.18
CA ASN A 156 -1.19 15.07 5.88
C ASN A 156 -0.22 14.13 5.17
N MET A 157 0.33 13.14 5.87
CA MET A 157 1.31 12.19 5.33
C MET A 157 1.19 10.79 5.92
N GLU A 158 1.83 9.84 5.26
CA GLU A 158 2.00 8.47 5.72
C GLU A 158 3.49 8.11 5.70
N LEU A 159 3.94 7.44 6.76
CA LEU A 159 5.28 6.87 6.89
C LEU A 159 5.16 5.36 7.11
N SER A 160 5.69 4.57 6.18
CA SER A 160 5.86 3.13 6.35
C SER A 160 7.32 2.79 6.60
N GLU A 161 7.56 1.81 7.48
CA GLU A 161 8.90 1.35 7.84
C GLU A 161 9.00 -0.18 7.76
N SER A 162 10.15 -0.69 7.31
CA SER A 162 10.46 -2.12 7.28
C SER A 162 11.96 -2.38 7.41
N ALA A 163 12.32 -3.53 7.99
CA ALA A 163 13.69 -4.06 7.96
C ALA A 163 14.09 -4.61 6.58
N LYS A 164 13.11 -4.83 5.69
CA LYS A 164 13.31 -5.35 4.33
C LYS A 164 13.00 -4.26 3.31
N GLU A 165 13.60 -4.36 2.13
CA GLU A 165 13.33 -3.43 1.04
C GLU A 165 11.85 -3.48 0.65
N MET A 166 11.19 -2.32 0.73
CA MET A 166 9.81 -2.15 0.29
C MET A 166 9.76 -1.97 -1.21
N LYS A 167 8.87 -2.71 -1.86
CA LYS A 167 8.64 -2.59 -3.30
C LYS A 167 7.38 -1.78 -3.56
N PRO A 168 7.38 -0.96 -4.62
CA PRO A 168 6.16 -0.36 -5.15
C PRO A 168 5.12 -1.47 -5.44
N ALA A 169 3.85 -1.22 -5.11
CA ALA A 169 2.82 -2.26 -5.13
C ALA A 169 2.22 -2.48 -6.52
N GLY A 170 2.39 -1.51 -7.42
CA GLY A 170 1.77 -1.47 -8.72
C GLY A 170 2.77 -1.36 -9.87
N LYS A 171 2.27 -0.88 -11.00
CA LYS A 171 3.11 -0.52 -12.14
C LYS A 171 3.73 0.84 -11.86
N VAL A 172 5.05 0.89 -11.90
CA VAL A 172 5.80 2.14 -11.79
C VAL A 172 5.65 2.95 -13.07
N ASP A 173 5.13 4.17 -12.93
CA ASP A 173 5.00 5.15 -14.02
C ASP A 173 6.30 5.94 -14.23
N SER A 174 6.96 6.31 -13.12
CA SER A 174 8.26 6.99 -13.16
C SER A 174 9.06 6.76 -11.89
N GLU A 175 10.39 6.85 -12.01
CA GLU A 175 11.32 6.89 -10.88
C GLU A 175 12.30 8.06 -11.02
N LYS A 176 12.64 8.70 -9.91
CA LYS A 176 13.65 9.77 -9.85
C LYS A 176 14.52 9.59 -8.60
N PRO A 177 15.85 9.43 -8.73
CA PRO A 177 16.72 9.33 -7.57
C PRO A 177 16.74 10.64 -6.77
N VAL A 178 16.91 10.53 -5.45
CA VAL A 178 17.08 11.66 -4.54
C VAL A 178 18.12 11.32 -3.47
N GLN A 179 18.95 12.31 -3.14
CA GLN A 179 19.94 12.22 -2.08
C GLN A 179 19.55 13.20 -0.98
N LEU A 180 19.29 12.69 0.22
CA LEU A 180 19.02 13.48 1.42
C LEU A 180 20.20 13.37 2.39
N LYS A 181 20.27 14.27 3.37
CA LYS A 181 21.28 14.20 4.43
C LYS A 181 21.20 12.91 5.25
N ILE A 182 19.99 12.39 5.43
CA ILE A 182 19.72 11.21 6.26
C ILE A 182 19.91 9.87 5.51
N GLY A 183 19.94 9.90 4.18
CA GLY A 183 19.99 8.68 3.39
C GLY A 183 19.80 8.90 1.91
N SER A 184 19.88 7.80 1.16
CA SER A 184 19.66 7.79 -0.28
C SER A 184 18.28 7.21 -0.58
N GLY A 185 17.66 7.66 -1.67
CA GLY A 185 16.36 7.15 -2.04
C GLY A 185 15.95 7.48 -3.45
N LYS A 186 14.65 7.28 -3.70
CA LYS A 186 14.01 7.60 -4.96
C LYS A 186 12.55 7.97 -4.77
N TRP A 187 12.11 8.93 -5.54
CA TRP A 187 10.71 9.13 -5.84
C TRP A 187 10.25 8.06 -6.81
N VAL A 188 9.12 7.43 -6.49
CA VAL A 188 8.42 6.50 -7.37
C VAL A 188 6.99 6.99 -7.51
N THR A 189 6.49 7.08 -8.74
CA THR A 189 5.09 7.39 -9.03
C THR A 189 4.38 6.13 -9.50
N GLU A 190 3.26 5.80 -8.85
CA GLU A 190 2.37 4.69 -9.21
C GLU A 190 0.92 5.17 -9.25
N GLY A 191 0.25 5.05 -10.41
CA GLY A 191 -1.16 5.45 -10.54
C GLY A 191 -1.37 6.93 -10.18
N GLY A 192 -0.40 7.79 -10.53
CA GLY A 192 -0.40 9.21 -10.19
C GLY A 192 -0.11 9.55 -8.72
N LYS A 193 0.19 8.56 -7.87
CA LYS A 193 0.59 8.78 -6.47
C LYS A 193 2.10 8.71 -6.35
N SER A 194 2.72 9.76 -5.83
CA SER A 194 4.18 9.81 -5.63
C SER A 194 4.54 9.43 -4.20
N THR A 195 5.49 8.51 -4.05
CA THR A 195 6.03 8.03 -2.78
C THR A 195 7.54 8.14 -2.80
N LEU A 196 8.10 8.71 -1.74
CA LEU A 196 9.53 8.79 -1.49
C LEU A 196 9.98 7.53 -0.75
N TYR A 197 10.75 6.68 -1.41
CA TYR A 197 11.40 5.52 -0.78
C TYR A 197 12.81 5.90 -0.36
N LEU A 198 13.16 5.63 0.89
CA LEU A 198 14.47 5.94 1.48
C LEU A 198 15.07 4.70 2.13
N LYS A 199 16.40 4.62 2.12
CA LYS A 199 17.15 3.74 3.02
C LYS A 199 17.90 4.60 4.04
N VAL A 200 17.59 4.41 5.31
CA VAL A 200 18.20 5.13 6.44
C VAL A 200 18.79 4.10 7.40
N GLY A 201 20.12 4.03 7.45
CA GLY A 201 20.82 2.96 8.17
C GLY A 201 20.39 1.57 7.67
N ASP A 202 19.86 0.76 8.59
CA ASP A 202 19.32 -0.58 8.31
C ASP A 202 17.81 -0.60 7.99
N ALA A 203 17.13 0.55 8.05
CA ALA A 203 15.69 0.66 7.82
C ALA A 203 15.37 1.13 6.39
N TYR A 204 14.29 0.57 5.82
CA TYR A 204 13.67 1.05 4.60
C TYR A 204 12.41 1.80 4.96
N LEU A 205 12.26 3.01 4.41
CA LEU A 205 11.18 3.94 4.71
C LEU A 205 10.44 4.30 3.41
N ALA A 206 9.13 4.50 3.51
CA ALA A 206 8.31 5.04 2.42
C ALA A 206 7.47 6.18 2.97
N LEU A 207 7.65 7.39 2.42
CA LEU A 207 6.90 8.58 2.80
C LEU A 207 6.04 9.04 1.62
N ARG A 208 4.77 9.32 1.87
CA ARG A 208 3.90 9.91 0.84
C ARG A 208 2.96 10.94 1.44
N SER A 209 2.55 11.88 0.60
CA SER A 209 1.50 12.82 0.94
C SER A 209 0.14 12.12 0.91
N LEU A 210 -0.71 12.43 1.90
CA LEU A 210 -2.13 12.14 1.89
C LEU A 210 -2.97 13.37 1.52
N GLN A 211 -2.39 14.56 1.64
CA GLN A 211 -3.04 15.85 1.38
C GLN A 211 -2.16 16.70 0.44
N LYS A 212 -2.13 18.02 0.62
CA LYS A 212 -1.49 18.98 -0.31
C LYS A 212 0.01 19.18 -0.06
N LEU A 213 0.72 18.19 0.49
CA LEU A 213 2.19 18.28 0.60
C LEU A 213 2.82 18.07 -0.77
N THR A 214 3.73 18.97 -1.14
CA THR A 214 4.54 18.84 -2.34
C THR A 214 5.69 17.85 -2.13
N ALA A 215 6.36 17.44 -3.21
CA ALA A 215 7.56 16.61 -3.10
C ALA A 215 8.66 17.30 -2.26
N ALA A 216 8.81 18.63 -2.40
CA ALA A 216 9.78 19.38 -1.60
C ALA A 216 9.41 19.38 -0.11
N ASP A 217 8.13 19.48 0.24
CA ASP A 217 7.68 19.41 1.64
C ASP A 217 7.97 18.02 2.23
N ILE A 218 7.71 16.95 1.47
CA ILE A 218 8.00 15.57 1.91
C ILE A 218 9.50 15.35 2.09
N GLU A 219 10.35 15.86 1.18
CA GLU A 219 11.81 15.79 1.34
C GLU A 219 12.28 16.56 2.58
N ALA A 220 11.74 17.76 2.82
CA ALA A 220 12.06 18.56 4.01
C ALA A 220 11.63 17.87 5.32
N ILE A 221 10.45 17.23 5.33
CA ILE A 221 9.98 16.43 6.46
C ILE A 221 10.88 15.20 6.65
N ALA A 222 11.26 14.52 5.57
CA ALA A 222 12.15 13.36 5.61
C ALA A 222 13.53 13.71 6.19
N GLU A 223 14.07 14.91 5.93
CA GLU A 223 15.31 15.37 6.57
C GLU A 223 15.21 15.50 8.10
N THR A 224 14.00 15.54 8.65
CA THR A 224 13.76 15.67 10.10
C THR A 224 13.52 14.34 10.79
N LEU A 225 13.53 13.24 10.05
CA LEU A 225 13.44 11.90 10.61
C LEU A 225 14.56 11.68 11.62
N ALA A 226 14.21 11.12 12.77
CA ALA A 226 15.16 10.80 13.82
C ALA A 226 14.81 9.45 14.45
N PRO A 227 15.81 8.72 14.98
CA PRO A 227 15.56 7.56 15.80
C PRO A 227 14.56 7.88 16.91
N LEU A 228 13.56 7.02 17.05
CA LEU A 228 12.63 7.07 18.17
C LEU A 228 13.27 6.37 19.37
N GLU A 229 13.33 7.09 20.50
CA GLU A 229 13.83 6.60 21.80
C GLU A 229 12.70 6.27 22.78
#